data_AF-A0A2L2N015-F1
#
_entry.id   AF-A0A2L2N015-F1
#
_cell.length_a   1.000
_cell.length_b   1.000
_cell.length_c   1.000
_cell.angle_alpha   90.00
_cell.angle_beta   90.00
_cell.angle_gamma   90.00
#
_symmetry.space_group_name_H-M   'P 1'
#
loop_
_entity.id
_entity.type
_entity.pdbx_description
1 polymer ?
#
loop_
_entity_poly.entity_id
_entity_poly.type
_entity_poly.pdbx_seq_one_letter_code
_entity_poly.pdbx_strand_id
1 'polypeptide(L)'
;MNIQLKAEYEQFIQTRIATGRYENAEDVIVKALKLLEEWEKGYQEWEEETQKKIAVGLASIESGDVIDGEVVMARLSEKLRKARETQG
;
A
#
# COMPACT_ATOMS: atom_id res chain seq x y z
N MET A 1 4.32 -25.58 -17.81
CA MET A 1 5.41 -24.59 -17.87
C MET A 1 6.59 -25.14 -17.08
N ASN A 2 7.83 -25.04 -17.55
CA ASN A 2 9.01 -25.48 -16.80
C ASN A 2 9.78 -24.24 -16.32
N ILE A 3 9.97 -24.10 -15.01
CA ILE A 3 10.69 -22.97 -14.42
C ILE A 3 11.92 -23.54 -13.72
N GLN A 4 13.09 -23.00 -14.04
CA GLN A 4 14.31 -23.29 -13.29
C GLN A 4 14.41 -22.34 -12.10
N LEU A 5 14.51 -22.91 -10.90
CA LEU A 5 14.69 -22.15 -9.67
C LEU A 5 16.16 -22.17 -9.26
N LYS A 6 16.57 -21.13 -8.53
CA LYS A 6 17.84 -21.18 -7.80
C LYS A 6 17.72 -22.20 -6.67
N ALA A 7 18.84 -22.86 -6.33
CA ALA A 7 18.90 -23.87 -5.28
C ALA A 7 18.35 -23.37 -3.92
N GLU A 8 18.55 -22.08 -3.61
CA GLU A 8 18.00 -21.44 -2.40
C GLU A 8 16.46 -21.51 -2.33
N TYR A 9 15.77 -21.34 -3.46
CA TYR A 9 14.31 -21.38 -3.54
C TYR A 9 13.78 -22.82 -3.53
N GLU A 10 14.49 -23.74 -4.16
CA GLU A 10 14.17 -25.17 -4.09
C GLU A 10 14.25 -25.66 -2.64
N GLN A 11 15.32 -25.29 -1.92
CA GLN A 11 15.50 -25.64 -0.52
C GLN A 11 14.43 -25.00 0.38
N PHE A 12 14.04 -23.75 0.09
CA PHE A 12 12.92 -23.10 0.78
C PHE A 12 11.62 -23.89 0.59
N ILE A 13 11.29 -24.27 -0.65
CA ILE A 13 10.07 -25.06 -0.97
C ILE A 13 10.11 -26.41 -0.24
N GLN A 14 11.22 -27.13 -0.30
CA GLN A 14 11.35 -28.41 0.40
C GLN A 14 11.20 -28.26 1.92
N THR A 15 11.75 -27.20 2.51
CA THR A 15 11.61 -26.92 3.94
C THR A 15 10.14 -26.67 4.30
N ARG A 16 9.39 -25.95 3.46
CA ARG A 16 7.95 -25.72 3.66
C ARG A 16 7.14 -27.02 3.60
N ILE A 17 7.42 -27.88 2.62
CA ILE A 17 6.76 -29.19 2.49
C ILE A 17 7.09 -30.07 3.71
N ALA A 18 8.35 -30.08 4.17
CA ALA A 18 8.78 -30.85 5.34
C ALA A 18 8.07 -30.45 6.64
N THR A 19 7.48 -29.25 6.72
CA THR A 19 6.64 -28.86 7.87
C THR A 19 5.26 -29.53 7.89
N GLY A 20 4.88 -30.25 6.82
CA GLY A 20 3.56 -30.84 6.63
C GLY A 20 2.45 -29.84 6.29
N ARG A 21 2.78 -28.55 6.11
CA ARG A 21 1.81 -27.50 5.77
C ARG A 21 1.40 -27.48 4.29
N TYR A 22 2.14 -28.16 3.44
CA TYR A 22 1.97 -28.19 1.98
C TYR A 22 2.24 -29.61 1.50
N GLU A 23 1.45 -30.11 0.54
CA GLU A 23 1.59 -31.49 0.05
C GLU A 23 2.71 -31.60 -0.98
N ASN A 24 2.92 -30.54 -1.76
CA ASN A 24 3.88 -30.53 -2.86
C ASN A 24 4.41 -29.11 -3.16
N ALA A 25 5.32 -29.01 -4.13
CA ALA A 25 5.92 -27.74 -4.53
C ALA A 25 4.92 -26.78 -5.20
N GLU A 26 3.94 -27.32 -5.93
CA GLU A 26 2.91 -26.53 -6.61
C GLU A 26 2.06 -25.76 -5.60
N ASP A 27 1.68 -26.38 -4.47
CA ASP A 27 0.93 -25.70 -3.40
C ASP A 27 1.68 -24.47 -2.85
N VAL A 28 2.99 -24.61 -2.64
CA VAL A 28 3.84 -23.51 -2.14
C VAL A 28 3.91 -22.39 -3.17
N ILE A 29 4.10 -22.74 -4.45
CA ILE A 29 4.19 -21.78 -5.55
C ILE A 29 2.85 -21.05 -5.75
N VAL A 30 1.73 -21.78 -5.76
CA VAL A 30 0.38 -21.18 -5.86
C VAL A 30 0.13 -20.22 -4.72
N LYS A 31 0.53 -20.56 -3.49
CA LYS A 31 0.40 -19.64 -2.36
C LYS A 31 1.26 -18.39 -2.53
N ALA A 32 2.49 -18.52 -3.03
CA ALA A 32 3.36 -17.38 -3.30
C ALA A 32 2.81 -16.47 -4.40
N LEU A 33 2.28 -17.05 -5.49
CA LEU A 33 1.67 -16.29 -6.59
C LEU A 33 0.41 -15.53 -6.15
N LYS A 34 -0.44 -16.14 -5.31
CA LYS A 34 -1.60 -15.45 -4.73
C LYS A 34 -1.21 -14.25 -3.87
N LEU A 35 -0.14 -14.38 -3.09
CA LEU A 35 0.39 -13.27 -2.28
C LEU A 35 0.95 -12.16 -3.17
N LEU A 36 1.61 -12.51 -4.27
CA LEU A 36 2.09 -11.53 -5.26
C LEU A 36 0.92 -10.79 -5.89
N GLU A 37 -0.11 -11.51 -6.35
CA GLU A 37 -1.31 -10.91 -6.96
C GLU A 37 -2.03 -9.95 -6.00
N GLU A 38 -2.19 -10.34 -4.73
CA GLU A 38 -2.79 -9.48 -3.70
C GLU A 38 -1.96 -8.21 -3.46
N TRP A 39 -0.63 -8.34 -3.42
CA TRP A 39 0.27 -7.22 -3.24
C TRP A 39 0.25 -6.26 -4.44
N GLU A 40 0.31 -6.79 -5.66
CA GLU A 40 0.27 -6.00 -6.89
C GLU A 40 -1.06 -5.25 -7.05
N LYS A 41 -2.17 -5.89 -6.67
CA LYS A 41 -3.48 -5.24 -6.67
C LYS A 41 -3.50 -4.04 -5.71
N GLY A 42 -3.00 -4.21 -4.49
CA GLY A 42 -2.92 -3.10 -3.53
C GLY A 42 -2.02 -1.96 -4.00
N TYR A 43 -0.92 -2.29 -4.68
CA TYR A 43 -0.04 -1.28 -5.29
C TYR A 43 -0.75 -0.51 -6.40
N GLN A 44 -1.46 -1.20 -7.30
CA GLN A 44 -2.19 -0.56 -8.39
C GLN A 44 -3.31 0.36 -7.86
N GLU A 45 -4.07 -0.08 -6.86
CA GLU A 45 -5.11 0.74 -6.22
C GLU A 45 -4.51 2.02 -5.61
N TRP A 46 -3.38 1.89 -4.89
CA TRP A 46 -2.66 3.03 -4.33
C TRP A 46 -2.15 4.00 -5.40
N GLU A 47 -1.60 3.46 -6.50
CA GLU A 47 -1.10 4.27 -7.62
C GLU A 47 -2.23 5.07 -8.27
N GLU A 48 -3.35 4.40 -8.59
CA GLU A 48 -4.52 5.05 -9.18
C GLU A 48 -5.12 6.11 -8.26
N GLU A 49 -5.22 5.84 -6.95
CA GLU A 49 -5.71 6.82 -5.98
C GLU A 49 -4.78 8.04 -5.90
N THR A 50 -3.47 7.80 -5.92
CA THR A 50 -2.46 8.86 -5.87
C THR A 50 -2.49 9.73 -7.11
N GLN A 51 -2.58 9.13 -8.31
CA GLN A 51 -2.71 9.85 -9.57
C GLN A 51 -3.97 10.72 -9.58
N LYS A 52 -5.11 10.22 -9.09
CA LYS A 52 -6.35 10.99 -8.95
C LYS A 52 -6.18 12.20 -8.01
N LYS A 53 -5.57 12.01 -6.84
CA LYS A 53 -5.31 13.10 -5.88
C LYS A 53 -4.39 14.18 -6.46
N ILE A 54 -3.36 13.78 -7.19
CA ILE A 54 -2.44 14.70 -7.89
C ILE A 54 -3.21 15.51 -8.94
N ALA A 55 -4.01 14.85 -9.78
CA ALA A 55 -4.79 15.52 -10.82
C ALA A 55 -5.76 16.56 -10.23
N VAL A 56 -6.44 16.22 -9.13
CA VAL A 56 -7.30 17.16 -8.39
C VAL A 56 -6.49 18.35 -7.86
N GLY A 57 -5.36 18.10 -7.21
CA GLY A 57 -4.50 19.17 -6.68
C GLY A 57 -3.98 20.11 -7.76
N LEU A 58 -3.56 19.58 -8.91
CA LEU A 58 -3.12 20.38 -10.05
C LEU A 58 -4.25 21.26 -10.61
N ALA A 59 -5.46 20.71 -10.76
CA ALA A 59 -6.61 21.48 -11.21
C ALA A 59 -7.00 22.62 -10.24
N SER A 60 -6.89 22.39 -8.92
CA SER A 60 -7.08 23.43 -7.90
C SER A 60 -6.02 24.54 -8.04
N ILE A 61 -4.76 24.18 -8.28
CA ILE A 61 -3.68 25.17 -8.52
C ILE A 61 -3.97 25.99 -9.78
N GLU A 62 -4.33 25.34 -10.89
CA GLU A 62 -4.62 26.01 -12.17
C GLU A 62 -5.80 26.98 -12.07
N SER A 63 -6.82 26.64 -11.28
CA SER A 63 -7.98 27.50 -11.05
C SER A 63 -7.74 28.59 -9.99
N GLY A 64 -6.56 28.62 -9.36
CA GLY A 64 -6.23 29.55 -8.28
C GLY A 64 -6.92 29.23 -6.95
N ASP A 65 -7.56 28.07 -6.82
CA ASP A 65 -8.19 27.57 -5.59
C ASP A 65 -7.11 26.99 -4.64
N VAL A 66 -6.23 27.87 -4.19
CA VAL A 66 -5.13 27.57 -3.27
C VAL A 66 -5.21 28.47 -2.05
N ILE A 67 -4.78 27.96 -0.89
CA ILE A 67 -4.74 28.71 0.37
C ILE A 67 -3.30 28.72 0.86
N ASP A 68 -2.86 29.87 1.35
CA ASP A 68 -1.55 30.03 1.98
C ASP A 68 -1.37 29.04 3.16
N GLY A 69 -0.21 28.38 3.20
CA GLY A 69 0.10 27.35 4.19
C GLY A 69 0.10 27.85 5.62
N GLU A 70 0.55 29.07 5.88
CA GLU A 70 0.56 29.66 7.22
C GLU A 70 -0.87 29.88 7.73
N VAL A 71 -1.78 30.31 6.83
CA VAL A 71 -3.20 30.47 7.14
C VAL A 71 -3.84 29.13 7.48
N VAL A 72 -3.51 28.05 6.74
CA VAL A 72 -4.00 26.69 7.03
C VAL A 72 -3.53 26.23 8.41
N MET A 73 -2.24 26.39 8.71
CA MET A 73 -1.65 25.95 9.99
C MET A 73 -2.20 26.72 11.18
N ALA A 74 -2.42 28.03 11.05
CA ALA A 74 -3.06 28.85 12.07
C ALA A 74 -4.49 28.38 12.36
N ARG A 75 -5.29 28.15 11.31
CA ARG A 75 -6.67 27.63 11.44
C ARG A 75 -6.72 26.25 12.07
N LEU A 76 -5.80 25.36 11.70
CA LEU A 76 -5.71 24.02 12.27
C LEU A 76 -5.36 24.06 13.76
N SER A 77 -4.37 24.87 14.13
CA SER A 77 -3.94 25.03 15.53
C SER A 77 -5.08 25.53 16.41
N GLU A 78 -5.84 26.52 15.93
CA GLU A 78 -7.00 27.05 16.63
C GLU A 78 -8.12 26.03 16.79
N LYS A 79 -8.40 25.21 15.75
CA LYS A 79 -9.36 24.10 15.86
C LYS A 79 -8.95 23.09 16.92
N LEU A 80 -7.67 22.72 16.96
CA LEU A 80 -7.14 21.77 17.95
C LEU A 80 -7.20 22.34 19.38
N ARG A 81 -6.92 23.63 19.56
CA ARG A 81 -7.05 24.32 20.85
C ARG A 81 -8.49 24.24 21.36
N LYS A 82 -9.46 24.63 20.53
CA LYS A 82 -10.89 24.57 20.87
C LYS A 82 -11.35 23.16 21.22
N ALA A 83 -10.91 22.15 20.46
CA ALA A 83 -11.28 20.76 20.73
C ALA A 83 -10.81 20.27 22.11
N ARG A 84 -9.64 20.74 22.56
CA ARG A 84 -9.11 20.41 23.90
C ARG A 84 -9.86 21.13 25.02
N GLU A 85 -10.28 22.37 24.78
CA GLU A 85 -11.03 23.17 25.76
C GLU A 85 -12.47 22.68 25.97
N THR A 86 -13.09 22.08 24.95
CA THR A 86 -14.45 21.51 25.07
C THR A 86 -14.47 20.11 25.73
N GLN A 87 -13.31 19.47 25.89
CA GLN A 87 -13.18 18.13 26.49
C GLN A 87 -12.73 18.14 27.96
N GLY A 88 -12.37 19.31 28.52
CA GLY A 88 -12.05 19.51 29.94
C GLY A 88 -13.21 20.16 30.68
#